data_AF-A0A2R6MUX9-F1
#
_entry.id   AF-A0A2R6MUX9-F1
#
_cell.length_a   1.000
_cell.length_b   1.000
_cell.length_c   1.000
_cell.angle_alpha   90.00
_cell.angle_beta   90.00
_cell.angle_gamma   90.00
#
_symmetry.space_group_name_H-M   'P 1'
#
loop_
_entity.id
_entity.type
_entity.pdbx_description
1 polymer ?
#
loop_
_entity_poly.entity_id
_entity_poly.type
_entity_poly.pdbx_seq_one_letter_code
_entity_poly.pdbx_strand_id
1 'polypeptide(L)'
;MTSVTLIGTRLASEGTEFVYQGESSTCEGCPYRDQCLNLTSGRRYEVVDVRENANTLECAVHDTGVTAVEVEPAPVRANVADTSAFAGSKAALEGPCPHTDCPSHEYCEPLGLDFEGEYRIEEVVGEPPHDYCMLDRELTLVEFSPPEDT
;
A
#
# COMPACT_ATOMS: atom_id res chain seq x y z
N MET A 1 3.07 -1.99 -13.99
CA MET A 1 2.32 -1.46 -15.15
C MET A 1 1.53 -0.28 -14.64
N THR A 2 1.66 0.87 -15.29
CA THR A 2 0.93 2.07 -14.90
C THR A 2 -0.57 1.93 -15.15
N SER A 3 -1.36 2.42 -14.20
CA SER A 3 -2.82 2.50 -14.29
C SER A 3 -3.24 3.95 -14.17
N VAL A 4 -4.22 4.36 -14.99
CA VAL A 4 -4.81 5.69 -14.89
C VAL A 4 -6.01 5.62 -13.97
N THR A 5 -6.04 6.43 -12.92
CA THR A 5 -7.16 6.47 -11.97
C THR A 5 -7.52 7.92 -11.61
N LEU A 6 -8.61 8.09 -10.89
CA LEU A 6 -9.00 9.37 -10.28
C LEU A 6 -8.75 9.31 -8.78
N ILE A 7 -7.93 10.21 -8.26
CA ILE A 7 -7.64 10.31 -6.82
C ILE A 7 -8.03 11.69 -6.28
N GLY A 8 -8.37 11.77 -5.01
CA GLY A 8 -8.61 13.03 -4.32
C GLY A 8 -7.45 14.00 -4.53
N THR A 9 -7.74 15.26 -4.86
CA THR A 9 -6.72 16.25 -5.25
C THR A 9 -5.65 16.51 -4.19
N ARG A 10 -5.94 16.24 -2.90
CA ARG A 10 -4.97 16.31 -1.81
C ARG A 10 -3.88 15.24 -1.84
N LEU A 11 -4.14 14.11 -2.50
CA LEU A 11 -3.19 13.00 -2.67
C LEU A 11 -2.53 13.03 -4.06
N ALA A 12 -2.96 13.92 -4.95
CA ALA A 12 -2.52 13.96 -6.34
C ALA A 12 -1.19 14.72 -6.49
N SER A 13 -0.12 14.14 -5.93
CA SER A 13 1.26 14.61 -6.08
C SER A 13 2.16 13.42 -6.38
N GLU A 14 3.08 13.59 -7.34
CA GLU A 14 4.11 12.58 -7.64
C GLU A 14 4.85 12.16 -6.37
N GLY A 15 5.15 10.86 -6.27
CA GLY A 15 5.77 10.22 -5.10
C GLY A 15 4.82 9.98 -3.93
N THR A 16 3.55 10.37 -4.02
CA THR A 16 2.58 10.08 -2.95
C THR A 16 2.17 8.62 -3.01
N GLU A 17 2.41 7.89 -1.91
CA GLU A 17 1.90 6.54 -1.72
C GLU A 17 0.55 6.53 -0.98
N PHE A 18 -0.32 5.59 -1.34
CA PHE A 18 -1.59 5.37 -0.67
C PHE A 18 -2.02 3.90 -0.76
N VAL A 19 -2.84 3.46 0.20
CA VAL A 19 -3.54 2.17 0.09
C VAL A 19 -4.94 2.43 -0.44
N TYR A 20 -5.28 1.80 -1.56
CA TYR A 20 -6.60 1.92 -2.14
C TYR A 20 -7.62 1.08 -1.35
N GLN A 21 -8.72 1.68 -0.92
CA GLN A 21 -9.70 1.06 0.00
C GLN A 21 -11.02 0.66 -0.68
N GLY A 22 -11.15 0.84 -1.99
CA GLY A 22 -12.38 0.52 -2.70
C GLY A 22 -13.44 1.61 -2.62
N GLU A 23 -14.69 1.19 -2.73
CA GLU A 23 -15.84 2.09 -2.87
C GLU A 23 -16.41 2.61 -1.55
N SER A 24 -17.03 3.79 -1.61
CA SER A 24 -17.91 4.32 -0.56
C SER A 24 -19.37 4.22 -1.01
N SER A 25 -20.31 4.17 -0.05
CA SER A 25 -21.76 4.29 -0.34
C SER A 25 -22.11 5.54 -1.16
N THR A 26 -21.32 6.62 -1.04
CA THR A 26 -21.50 7.87 -1.79
C THR A 26 -21.06 7.78 -3.25
N CYS A 27 -20.47 6.66 -3.69
CA CYS A 27 -20.12 6.41 -5.08
C CYS A 27 -21.30 5.90 -5.92
N GLU A 28 -22.43 5.54 -5.29
CA GLU A 28 -23.62 5.05 -5.97
C GLU A 28 -24.14 6.08 -6.99
N GLY A 29 -24.30 5.66 -8.25
CA GLY A 29 -24.76 6.52 -9.34
C GLY A 29 -23.73 7.53 -9.87
N CYS A 30 -22.48 7.51 -9.39
CA CYS A 30 -21.43 8.40 -9.90
C CYS A 30 -21.05 8.04 -11.36
N PRO A 31 -21.02 9.01 -12.29
CA PRO A 31 -20.69 8.75 -13.70
C PRO A 31 -19.22 8.40 -13.94
N TYR A 32 -18.33 8.65 -12.98
CA TYR A 32 -16.89 8.39 -13.06
C TYR A 32 -16.46 7.17 -12.26
N ARG A 33 -17.42 6.38 -11.77
CA ARG A 33 -17.18 5.25 -10.86
C ARG A 33 -16.15 4.28 -11.40
N ASP A 34 -16.22 3.93 -12.68
CA ASP A 34 -15.31 2.96 -13.28
C ASP A 34 -13.85 3.48 -13.36
N GLN A 35 -13.64 4.79 -13.46
CA GLN A 35 -12.30 5.38 -13.45
C GLN A 35 -11.76 5.56 -12.02
N CYS A 36 -12.61 5.80 -11.03
CA CYS A 36 -12.21 5.85 -9.62
C CYS A 36 -11.97 4.46 -9.01
N LEU A 37 -12.72 3.45 -9.47
CA LEU A 37 -12.78 2.13 -8.85
C LEU A 37 -12.11 1.02 -9.65
N ASN A 38 -10.97 1.33 -10.27
CA ASN A 38 -10.24 0.41 -11.15
C ASN A 38 -8.95 -0.17 -10.53
N LEU A 39 -8.72 0.07 -9.23
CA LEU A 39 -7.57 -0.44 -8.49
C LEU A 39 -7.96 -1.62 -7.57
N THR A 40 -6.97 -2.39 -7.14
CA THR A 40 -7.16 -3.52 -6.22
C THR A 40 -7.26 -3.01 -4.78
N SER A 41 -8.38 -3.30 -4.11
CA SER A 41 -8.58 -2.92 -2.71
C SER A 41 -7.54 -3.57 -1.79
N GLY A 42 -7.10 -2.84 -0.78
CA GLY A 42 -6.07 -3.26 0.16
C GLY A 42 -4.65 -3.22 -0.39
N ARG A 43 -4.43 -2.80 -1.65
CA ARG A 43 -3.10 -2.70 -2.24
C ARG A 43 -2.54 -1.28 -2.14
N ARG A 44 -1.22 -1.19 -1.93
CA ARG A 44 -0.47 0.08 -1.98
C ARG A 44 -0.11 0.48 -3.41
N TYR A 45 -0.27 1.75 -3.72
CA TYR A 45 0.09 2.37 -4.99
C TYR A 45 0.90 3.65 -4.75
N GLU A 46 1.76 4.00 -5.70
CA GLU A 46 2.46 5.28 -5.78
C GLU A 46 1.94 6.09 -6.97
N VAL A 47 1.74 7.39 -6.80
CA VAL A 47 1.49 8.33 -7.90
C VAL A 47 2.80 8.61 -8.64
N VAL A 48 2.88 8.15 -9.89
CA VAL A 48 4.07 8.35 -10.74
C VAL A 48 3.96 9.54 -11.67
N ASP A 49 2.73 10.00 -11.95
CA ASP A 49 2.47 11.21 -12.75
C ASP A 49 1.10 11.81 -12.39
N VAL A 50 1.01 13.14 -12.42
CA VAL A 50 -0.25 13.87 -12.27
C VAL A 50 -0.60 14.49 -13.62
N ARG A 51 -1.70 14.02 -14.23
CA ARG A 51 -2.02 14.39 -15.61
C ARG A 51 -2.22 15.89 -15.77
N GLU A 52 -1.35 16.50 -16.55
CA GLU A 52 -1.44 17.92 -16.90
C GLU A 52 -2.76 18.22 -17.62
N ASN A 53 -3.41 19.32 -17.25
CA ASN A 53 -4.70 19.78 -17.81
C ASN A 53 -5.90 18.85 -17.55
N ALA A 54 -5.79 17.87 -16.65
CA ALA A 54 -6.96 17.16 -16.15
C ALA A 54 -7.87 18.13 -15.38
N ASN A 55 -9.16 18.14 -15.72
CA ASN A 55 -10.14 18.89 -14.94
C ASN A 55 -10.33 18.21 -13.58
N THR A 56 -10.38 19.00 -12.52
CA THR A 56 -10.86 18.52 -11.22
C THR A 56 -12.36 18.23 -11.32
N LEU A 57 -12.74 17.00 -11.01
CA LEU A 57 -14.12 16.53 -11.01
C LEU A 57 -14.68 16.60 -9.58
N GLU A 58 -15.93 17.05 -9.44
CA GLU A 58 -16.61 17.03 -8.14
C GLU A 58 -16.80 15.59 -7.66
N CYS A 59 -16.56 15.37 -6.36
CA CYS A 59 -16.68 14.06 -5.73
C CYS A 59 -17.33 14.20 -4.37
N ALA A 60 -18.26 13.31 -4.05
CA ALA A 60 -18.93 13.30 -2.73
C ALA A 60 -18.05 12.74 -1.60
N VAL A 61 -16.97 12.00 -1.94
CA VAL A 61 -16.01 11.43 -0.97
C VAL A 61 -14.87 12.41 -0.67
N HIS A 62 -14.34 13.05 -1.71
CA HIS A 62 -13.20 13.96 -1.60
C HIS A 62 -13.69 15.40 -1.66
N ASP A 63 -13.52 16.13 -0.55
CA ASP A 63 -14.03 17.49 -0.36
C ASP A 63 -13.47 18.53 -1.34
N THR A 64 -12.29 18.29 -1.92
CA THR A 64 -11.68 19.12 -2.97
C THR A 64 -11.74 18.49 -4.36
N GLY A 65 -12.59 17.49 -4.56
CA GLY A 65 -12.75 16.76 -5.82
C GLY A 65 -11.61 15.78 -6.10
N VAL A 66 -11.69 15.16 -7.28
CA VAL A 66 -10.70 14.19 -7.77
C VAL A 66 -10.06 14.66 -9.07
N THR A 67 -8.83 14.23 -9.34
CA THR A 67 -8.13 14.47 -10.60
C THR A 67 -7.47 13.20 -11.13
N ALA A 68 -7.15 13.18 -12.41
CA ALA A 68 -6.54 12.03 -13.07
C ALA A 68 -5.05 11.95 -12.76
N VAL A 69 -4.60 10.77 -12.36
CA VAL A 69 -3.20 10.45 -12.06
C VAL A 69 -2.82 9.13 -12.73
N GLU A 70 -1.53 8.94 -12.97
CA GLU A 70 -0.97 7.63 -13.28
C GLU A 70 -0.35 7.05 -12.01
N VAL A 71 -0.65 5.79 -11.72
CA VAL A 71 -0.20 5.10 -10.52
C VAL A 71 0.41 3.74 -10.85
N GLU A 72 1.35 3.31 -10.03
CA GLU A 72 1.91 1.96 -10.07
C GLU A 72 1.76 1.27 -8.72
N PRO A 73 1.60 -0.07 -8.67
CA PRO A 73 1.73 -0.82 -7.44
C PRO A 73 3.08 -0.51 -6.77
N ALA A 74 3.05 -0.13 -5.50
CA ALA A 74 4.25 0.23 -4.75
C ALA A 74 4.77 -0.98 -3.95
N PRO A 75 6.10 -1.10 -3.76
CA PRO A 75 6.67 -2.09 -2.86
C PRO A 75 6.21 -1.81 -1.41
N VAL A 76 6.22 -2.84 -0.57
CA VAL A 76 5.85 -2.69 0.84
C VAL A 76 6.94 -3.28 1.71
N ARG A 77 7.43 -2.49 2.66
CA ARG A 77 8.37 -2.95 3.68
C ARG A 77 7.64 -3.58 4.85
N ALA A 78 8.13 -4.71 5.30
CA ALA A 78 7.53 -5.45 6.39
C ALA A 78 8.56 -6.26 7.17
N ASN A 79 8.26 -6.53 8.43
CA ASN A 79 9.01 -7.48 9.23
C ASN A 79 8.43 -8.89 9.04
N VAL A 80 9.30 -9.84 8.76
CA VAL A 80 8.99 -11.27 8.64
C VAL A 80 9.90 -12.08 9.56
N ALA A 81 9.57 -13.33 9.84
CA ALA A 81 10.49 -14.21 10.57
C ALA A 81 11.84 -14.31 9.86
N ASP A 82 12.94 -14.21 10.61
CA ASP A 82 14.31 -14.33 10.11
C ASP A 82 14.53 -15.58 9.27
N THR A 83 13.92 -16.69 9.70
CA THR A 83 13.99 -17.98 9.02
C THR A 83 13.33 -18.00 7.64
N SER A 84 12.59 -16.95 7.27
CA SER A 84 11.93 -16.78 5.97
C SER A 84 12.50 -15.63 5.15
N ALA A 85 13.44 -14.85 5.69
CA ALA A 85 13.92 -13.61 5.09
C ALA A 85 15.00 -13.84 4.02
N PHE A 86 14.60 -14.41 2.88
CA PHE A 86 15.48 -14.64 1.74
C PHE A 86 14.99 -13.94 0.48
N ALA A 87 15.85 -13.16 -0.18
CA ALA A 87 15.53 -12.53 -1.46
C ALA A 87 15.07 -13.57 -2.50
N GLY A 88 13.94 -13.29 -3.14
CA GLY A 88 13.29 -14.16 -4.11
C GLY A 88 12.38 -15.25 -3.52
N SER A 89 12.40 -15.47 -2.21
CA SER A 89 11.48 -16.39 -1.53
C SER A 89 10.12 -15.75 -1.26
N LYS A 90 9.15 -16.55 -0.79
CA LYS A 90 7.87 -16.05 -0.28
C LYS A 90 7.88 -16.08 1.24
N ALA A 91 7.28 -15.06 1.85
CA ALA A 91 7.05 -14.99 3.29
C ALA A 91 5.65 -14.43 3.58
N ALA A 92 5.13 -14.80 4.74
CA ALA A 92 3.92 -14.24 5.32
C ALA A 92 4.29 -13.33 6.50
N LEU A 93 3.37 -12.46 6.88
CA LEU A 93 3.51 -11.66 8.10
C LEU A 93 3.34 -12.54 9.34
N GLU A 94 4.08 -12.25 10.41
CA GLU A 94 4.06 -13.03 11.67
C GLU A 94 2.75 -12.90 12.49
N GLY A 95 1.79 -12.16 11.98
CA GLY A 95 0.53 -11.86 12.66
C GLY A 95 0.55 -10.52 13.42
N PRO A 96 -0.61 -10.12 13.95
CA PRO A 96 -0.82 -8.78 14.48
C PRO A 96 0.11 -8.47 15.67
N CYS A 97 0.41 -7.19 15.84
CA CYS A 97 1.28 -6.66 16.88
C CYS A 97 0.59 -5.53 17.63
N PRO A 98 0.23 -5.67 18.92
CA PRO A 98 -0.51 -4.65 19.66
C PRO A 98 0.34 -3.45 20.12
N HIS A 99 1.66 -3.47 19.87
CA HIS A 99 2.60 -2.48 20.41
C HIS A 99 2.77 -1.28 19.48
N THR A 100 1.79 -0.37 19.48
CA THR A 100 1.75 0.82 18.60
C THR A 100 2.90 1.80 18.79
N ASP A 101 3.51 1.82 19.99
CA ASP A 101 4.66 2.68 20.30
C ASP A 101 6.01 2.07 19.87
N CYS A 102 6.01 0.82 19.38
CA CYS A 102 7.23 0.17 18.87
C CYS A 102 7.64 0.83 17.54
N PRO A 103 8.92 1.22 17.32
CA PRO A 103 9.32 1.81 16.05
C PRO A 103 9.24 0.83 14.88
N SER A 104 9.12 -0.47 15.15
CA SER A 104 8.86 -1.50 14.15
C SER A 104 7.38 -1.75 13.87
N HIS A 105 6.45 -1.12 14.58
CA HIS A 105 5.03 -1.40 14.46
C HIS A 105 4.51 -1.20 13.03
N GLU A 106 4.95 -0.14 12.35
CA GLU A 106 4.57 0.13 10.95
C GLU A 106 5.03 -0.96 9.96
N TYR A 107 6.04 -1.77 10.32
CA TYR A 107 6.53 -2.89 9.51
C TYR A 107 5.96 -4.23 9.97
N CYS A 108 5.52 -4.35 11.22
CA CYS A 108 4.79 -5.51 11.72
C CYS A 108 3.30 -5.49 11.35
N GLU A 109 2.73 -4.29 11.18
CA GLU A 109 1.35 -4.00 10.75
C GLU A 109 1.38 -3.13 9.47
N PRO A 110 2.04 -3.60 8.39
CA PRO A 110 2.24 -2.79 7.21
C PRO A 110 0.93 -2.54 6.45
N LEU A 111 0.69 -1.28 6.11
CA LEU A 111 -0.43 -0.91 5.25
C LEU A 111 -0.19 -1.41 3.83
N GLY A 112 -1.17 -2.11 3.27
CA GLY A 112 -1.13 -2.61 1.89
C GLY A 112 -0.93 -4.12 1.76
N LEU A 113 -0.87 -4.84 2.88
CA LEU A 113 -0.69 -6.30 2.95
C LEU A 113 -1.74 -6.92 3.89
N ASP A 114 -2.06 -8.18 3.62
CA ASP A 114 -2.96 -9.02 4.39
C ASP A 114 -2.13 -10.05 5.18
N PHE A 115 -2.50 -10.31 6.43
CA PHE A 115 -1.82 -11.30 7.27
C PHE A 115 -2.00 -12.75 6.80
N GLU A 116 -3.05 -13.04 6.03
CA GLU A 116 -3.29 -14.35 5.43
C GLU A 116 -2.57 -14.51 4.07
N GLY A 117 -1.92 -13.46 3.58
CA GLY A 117 -1.21 -13.43 2.29
C GLY A 117 0.22 -13.97 2.36
N GLU A 118 0.70 -14.46 1.21
CA GLU A 118 2.11 -14.76 0.97
C GLU A 118 2.67 -13.83 -0.12
N TYR A 119 3.78 -13.18 0.19
CA TYR A 119 4.39 -12.15 -0.65
C TYR A 119 5.82 -12.52 -1.00
N ARG A 120 6.23 -12.16 -2.21
CA ARG A 120 7.60 -12.41 -2.67
C ARG A 120 8.53 -11.33 -2.14
N ILE A 121 9.58 -11.74 -1.45
CA ILE A 121 10.64 -10.84 -0.99
C ILE A 121 11.47 -10.44 -2.20
N GLU A 122 11.59 -9.14 -2.44
CA GLU A 122 12.49 -8.56 -3.43
C GLU A 122 13.88 -8.34 -2.83
N GLU A 123 13.93 -7.67 -1.67
CA GLU A 123 15.16 -7.32 -0.98
C GLU A 123 15.08 -7.61 0.53
N VAL A 124 16.20 -8.03 1.11
CA VAL A 124 16.39 -8.06 2.57
C VAL A 124 17.03 -6.74 2.97
N VAL A 125 16.28 -5.89 3.69
CA VAL A 125 16.71 -4.54 4.07
C VAL A 125 17.66 -4.58 5.26
N GLY A 126 17.40 -5.46 6.24
CA GLY A 126 18.27 -5.67 7.39
C GLY A 126 17.51 -5.87 8.70
N GLU A 127 18.10 -5.40 9.81
CA GLU A 127 17.49 -5.52 11.13
C GLU A 127 16.24 -4.63 11.27
N PRO A 128 15.21 -5.10 12.00
CA PRO A 128 14.02 -4.33 12.26
C PRO A 128 14.36 -3.14 13.16
N PRO A 129 13.70 -1.98 13.02
CA PRO A 129 13.97 -0.81 13.85
C PRO A 129 13.35 -0.97 15.25
N HIS A 130 13.91 -1.85 16.06
CA HIS A 130 13.64 -1.98 17.50
C HIS A 130 14.81 -2.69 18.18
N ASP A 131 15.07 -2.39 19.46
CA ASP A 131 16.14 -3.06 20.22
C ASP A 131 15.72 -4.47 20.66
N TYR A 132 14.44 -4.67 20.98
CA TYR A 132 13.86 -5.96 21.34
C TYR A 132 12.38 -6.03 20.95
N CYS A 133 11.91 -7.21 20.53
CA CYS A 133 10.50 -7.43 20.23
C CYS A 133 9.73 -7.77 21.51
N MET A 134 8.69 -7.01 21.84
CA MET A 134 7.83 -7.26 23.01
C MET A 134 7.04 -8.58 22.93
N LEU A 135 6.97 -9.18 21.74
CA LEU A 135 6.34 -10.49 21.49
C LEU A 135 7.38 -11.62 21.35
N ASP A 136 8.65 -11.36 21.66
CA ASP A 136 9.77 -12.31 21.56
C ASP A 136 9.94 -12.93 20.16
N ARG A 137 9.63 -12.16 19.10
CA ARG A 137 9.83 -12.59 17.70
C ARG A 137 11.24 -12.23 17.21
N GLU A 138 11.85 -13.13 16.46
CA GLU A 138 13.08 -12.90 15.68
C GLU A 138 12.66 -12.44 14.28
N LEU A 139 12.93 -11.17 13.95
CA LEU A 139 12.37 -10.49 12.79
C LEU A 139 13.45 -9.84 11.94
N THR A 140 13.24 -9.85 10.63
CA THR A 140 14.08 -9.20 9.63
C THR A 140 13.20 -8.27 8.81
N LEU A 141 13.67 -7.04 8.57
CA LEU A 141 13.02 -6.09 7.69
C LEU A 141 13.31 -6.47 6.24
N VAL A 142 12.25 -6.66 5.47
CA VAL A 142 12.30 -6.98 4.05
C VAL A 142 11.47 -5.99 3.24
N GLU A 143 11.75 -5.92 1.94
CA GLU A 143 10.92 -5.25 0.97
C GLU A 143 10.25 -6.31 0.08
N PHE A 144 8.92 -6.34 0.08
CA PHE A 144 8.15 -7.20 -0.81
C PHE A 144 7.98 -6.54 -2.17
N SER A 145 8.09 -7.35 -3.22
CA SER A 145 7.77 -6.90 -4.57
C SER A 145 6.30 -6.48 -4.64
N PRO A 146 5.94 -5.46 -5.44
CA PRO A 146 4.54 -5.09 -5.61
C PRO A 146 3.70 -6.31 -6.02
N PRO A 147 2.51 -6.52 -5.43
CA PRO A 147 1.70 -7.70 -5.73
C PRO A 147 1.32 -7.72 -7.21
N GLU A 148 1.57 -8.83 -7.90
CA GLU A 148 1.21 -8.98 -9.30
C GLU A 148 -0.32 -9.02 -9.46
N ASP A 149 -0.85 -8.39 -10.52
CA ASP A 149 -2.24 -8.56 -10.92
C ASP A 149 -2.45 -10.00 -11.42
N THR A 150 -3.35 -10.74 -10.76
CA THR A 150 -3.70 -12.13 -11.13
C THR A 150 -4.85 -12.16 -12.12
#